data_AF-A0A3D5K308-F1
#
_entry.id   AF-A0A3D5K308-F1
#
_cell.length_a   1.000
_cell.length_b   1.000
_cell.length_c   1.000
_cell.angle_alpha   90.00
_cell.angle_beta   90.00
_cell.angle_gamma   90.00
#
_symmetry.space_group_name_H-M   'P 1'
#
loop_
_entity.id
_entity.type
_entity.pdbx_description
1 polymer ?
#
loop_
_entity_poly.entity_id
_entity_poly.type
_entity_poly.pdbx_seq_one_letter_code
_entity_poly.pdbx_strand_id
1 'polypeptide(L)' 'MVVLGATERPAVAAAAVAATTVEWLLAGRHRVAGMAGLAEMVEPVAFLSDLVERGLEASIFEGERALS' A
#
# COMPACT_ATOMS: atom_id res chain seq x y z
N MET A 1 -0.07 17.36 3.89
CA MET A 1 -0.83 16.15 3.47
C MET A 1 0.03 14.96 3.86
N VAL A 2 -0.52 13.93 4.51
CA VAL A 2 0.28 12.77 4.92
C VAL A 2 0.04 11.63 3.93
N VAL A 3 1.11 11.07 3.37
CA VAL A 3 1.07 9.91 2.47
C VAL A 3 1.74 8.74 3.19
N LEU A 4 1.02 7.64 3.34
CA LEU A 4 1.59 6.40 3.84
C LEU A 4 2.19 5.62 2.66
N GLY A 5 3.41 5.12 2.82
CA GLY A 5 4.09 4.36 1.78
C GLY A 5 4.99 3.27 2.36
N ALA A 6 5.61 2.51 1.46
CA ALA A 6 6.62 1.53 1.80
C ALA A 6 7.77 1.61 0.81
N THR A 7 9.01 1.42 1.27
CA THR A 7 10.23 1.61 0.46
C THR A 7 11.05 0.33 0.41
N GLU A 8 11.50 -0.02 -0.79
CA GLU A 8 12.42 -1.13 -1.07
C GLU A 8 13.03 -0.95 -2.47
N ARG A 9 13.90 -1.87 -2.92
CA ARG A 9 14.29 -1.94 -4.34
C ARG A 9 13.03 -1.99 -5.23
N PRO A 10 12.88 -1.15 -6.27
CA PRO A 10 11.59 -0.95 -6.96
C PRO A 10 10.90 -2.24 -7.42
N ALA A 11 11.66 -3.18 -8.01
CA ALA A 11 11.12 -4.46 -8.46
C ALA A 11 10.62 -5.35 -7.30
N VAL A 12 11.31 -5.32 -6.16
CA VAL A 12 10.93 -6.07 -4.94
C VAL A 12 9.67 -5.47 -4.33
N ALA A 13 9.64 -4.13 -4.19
CA ALA A 13 8.49 -3.42 -3.67
C ALA A 13 7.23 -3.69 -4.50
N ALA A 14 7.33 -3.57 -5.83
CA ALA A 14 6.22 -3.83 -6.73
C ALA A 14 5.72 -5.28 -6.66
N ALA A 15 6.65 -6.26 -6.59
CA ALA A 15 6.28 -7.67 -6.47
C ALA A 15 5.57 -7.97 -5.14
N ALA A 16 6.06 -7.41 -4.03
CA ALA A 16 5.43 -7.57 -2.73
C ALA A 16 4.01 -6.98 -2.71
N VAL A 17 3.84 -5.75 -3.21
CA VAL A 17 2.52 -5.09 -3.34
C VAL A 17 1.57 -5.93 -4.19
N ALA A 18 2.01 -6.42 -5.34
CA ALA A 18 1.18 -7.23 -6.22
C ALA A 18 0.72 -8.54 -5.54
N ALA A 19 1.66 -9.26 -4.92
CA ALA A 19 1.35 -10.51 -4.25
C ALA A 19 0.43 -10.31 -3.03
N THR A 20 0.67 -9.29 -2.19
CA THR A 20 -0.22 -8.97 -1.05
C THR A 20 -1.61 -8.57 -1.54
N THR A 21 -1.71 -7.81 -2.63
CA THR A 21 -3.01 -7.44 -3.23
C THR A 21 -3.78 -8.68 -3.67
N VAL A 22 -3.12 -9.64 -4.33
CA VAL A 22 -3.76 -10.90 -4.74
C VAL A 22 -4.26 -11.69 -3.54
N GLU A 23 -3.48 -11.79 -2.47
CA GLU A 23 -3.90 -12.48 -1.24
C GLU A 23 -5.11 -11.81 -0.58
N TRP A 24 -5.16 -10.49 -0.57
CA TRP A 24 -6.31 -9.73 -0.06
C TRP A 24 -7.56 -9.95 -0.90
N LEU A 25 -7.42 -10.02 -2.23
CA LEU A 25 -8.53 -10.34 -3.13
C LEU A 25 -9.06 -11.75 -2.86
N LEU A 26 -8.17 -12.75 -2.77
CA LEU A 26 -8.52 -14.14 -2.48
C LEU A 26 -9.16 -14.31 -1.09
N ALA A 27 -8.73 -13.53 -0.10
CA ALA A 27 -9.28 -13.54 1.25
C ALA A 27 -10.56 -12.69 1.40
N GLY A 28 -11.03 -12.02 0.35
CA GLY A 28 -12.21 -11.15 0.42
C GLY A 28 -12.01 -9.88 1.27
N ARG A 29 -10.77 -9.45 1.49
CA ARG A 29 -10.41 -8.27 2.30
C ARG A 29 -10.45 -6.95 1.51
N HIS A 30 -10.96 -6.96 0.28
CA HIS A 30 -11.07 -5.77 -0.57
C HIS A 30 -12.38 -5.02 -0.33
N ARG A 31 -12.34 -3.69 -0.47
CA ARG A 31 -13.45 -2.77 -0.18
C ARG A 31 -14.33 -2.47 -1.39
N VAL A 32 -13.78 -2.63 -2.60
CA VAL A 32 -14.43 -2.26 -3.87
C VAL A 32 -14.36 -3.44 -4.83
N ALA A 33 -15.50 -3.77 -5.46
CA ALA A 33 -15.57 -4.72 -6.57
C ALA A 33 -15.50 -3.97 -7.91
N GLY A 34 -14.59 -4.39 -8.79
CA GLY A 34 -14.37 -3.75 -10.09
C GLY A 34 -13.00 -3.05 -10.18
N MET A 35 -12.87 -2.11 -11.12
CA MET A 35 -11.64 -1.36 -11.33
C MET A 35 -11.53 -0.20 -10.33
N ALA A 36 -10.47 -0.19 -9.53
CA ALA A 36 -10.22 0.84 -8.51
C ALA A 36 -8.71 1.03 -8.31
N GLY A 37 -8.33 2.16 -7.74
CA GLY A 37 -6.96 2.35 -7.24
C GLY A 37 -6.69 1.49 -6.01
N LEU A 38 -5.43 1.11 -5.75
CA LEU A 38 -5.08 0.27 -4.60
C LEU A 38 -5.55 0.90 -3.27
N ALA A 39 -5.34 2.21 -3.10
CA ALA A 39 -5.74 2.95 -1.91
C ALA A 39 -7.26 2.96 -1.66
N GLU A 40 -8.06 2.81 -2.71
CA GLU A 40 -9.52 2.69 -2.62
C GLU A 40 -9.94 1.25 -2.31
N MET A 41 -9.14 0.27 -2.74
CA MET A 41 -9.43 -1.15 -2.64
C MET A 41 -9.12 -1.75 -1.26
N VAL A 42 -8.18 -1.18 -0.49
CA VAL A 42 -7.68 -1.78 0.75
C VAL A 42 -7.91 -0.88 1.97
N GLU A 43 -7.77 -1.45 3.18
CA GLU A 43 -7.56 -0.67 4.39
C GLU A 43 -6.05 -0.33 4.46
N PRO A 44 -5.64 0.95 4.35
CA PRO A 44 -4.24 1.29 4.11
C PRO A 44 -3.27 0.86 5.22
N VAL A 45 -3.66 0.97 6.49
CA VAL A 45 -2.77 0.67 7.62
C VAL A 45 -2.52 -0.83 7.69
N ALA A 46 -3.59 -1.63 7.66
CA ALA A 46 -3.49 -3.09 7.65
C ALA A 46 -2.74 -3.60 6.42
N PHE A 47 -2.92 -2.98 5.25
CA PHE A 47 -2.18 -3.37 4.05
C PHE A 47 -0.68 -3.10 4.18
N LEU A 48 -0.31 -1.96 4.76
CA LEU A 48 1.10 -1.64 5.02
C LEU A 48 1.71 -2.55 6.09
N SER A 49 0.94 -2.95 7.11
CA SER A 49 1.40 -3.95 8.08
C SER A 49 1.76 -5.27 7.40
N ASP A 50 0.92 -5.78 6.51
CA ASP A 50 1.19 -7.02 5.77
C ASP A 50 2.42 -6.87 4.83
N LEU A 51 2.71 -5.66 4.34
CA LEU A 51 3.94 -5.39 3.57
C LEU A 51 5.19 -5.35 4.46
N VAL A 52 5.08 -4.83 5.68
CA VAL A 52 6.18 -4.85 6.66
C VAL A 52 6.54 -6.28 7.04
N GLU A 53 5.56 -7.17 7.18
CA GLU A 53 5.79 -8.60 7.41
C GLU A 53 6.55 -9.28 6.25
N ARG A 54 6.51 -8.69 5.04
CA ARG A 54 7.25 -9.12 3.85
C ARG A 54 8.62 -8.46 3.70
N GLY A 55 9.04 -7.71 4.71
CA GLY A 55 10.34 -7.05 4.77
C GLY A 55 10.40 -5.70 4.08
N LEU A 56 9.26 -5.08 3.75
CA LEU A 56 9.26 -3.69 3.27
C LEU A 56 9.28 -2.71 4.45
N GLU A 57 9.99 -1.59 4.29
CA GLU A 57 9.99 -0.54 5.30
C GLU A 57 8.80 0.40 5.10
N ALA A 58 7.88 0.47 6.06
CA ALA A 58 6.78 1.44 6.03
C ALA A 58 7.27 2.85 6.40
N SER A 59 6.78 3.87 5.70
CA SER A 59 7.18 5.27 5.87
C SER A 59 5.98 6.20 5.80
N ILE A 60 6.07 7.30 6.53
CA ILE A 60 5.12 8.40 6.48
C ILE A 60 5.80 9.56 5.75
N PHE A 61 5.21 9.99 4.63
CA PHE A 61 5.69 11.12 3.86
C PHE A 61 4.79 12.33 4.12
N GLU A 62 5.34 13.38 4.70
CA GLU A 62 4.65 14.64 4.92
C GLU A 62 4.86 15.57 3.72
N GLY A 63 3.79 15.88 3.00
CA GLY A 63 3.81 16.91 1.97
C GLY A 63 3.69 18.29 2.59
N GLU A 64 4.73 19.12 2.43
CA GLU A 64 4.68 20.57 2.63
C GLU A 64 3.72 21.18 1.60
N ARG A 65 2.77 22.00 2.05
CA ARG A 65 2.12 22.94 1.13
C ARG A 65 3.19 23.94 0.74
N ALA A 66 3.54 24.03 -0.54
CA ALA A 66 4.28 25.18 -1.05
C ALA A 66 3.50 26.43 -0.59
N LEU A 67 4.10 27.21 0.30
CA LEU A 67 3.58 28.51 0.68
C LEU A 67 3.66 29.37 -0.58
N SER A 68 2.49 29.64 -1.18
CA SER A 68 2.36 30.59 -2.27
C SER A 68 2.39 32.02 -1.78
#